data_AF-B0S4C8-F1
#
_entry.id   AF-B0S4C8-F1
#
_cell.length_a   1.000
_cell.length_b   1.000
_cell.length_c   1.000
_cell.angle_alpha   90.00
_cell.angle_beta   90.00
_cell.angle_gamma   90.00
#
_symmetry.space_group_name_H-M   'P 1'
#
loop_
_entity.id
_entity.type
_entity.pdbx_description
1 polymer ?
#
loop_
_entity_poly.entity_id
_entity_poly.type
_entity_poly.pdbx_seq_one_letter_code
_entity_poly.pdbx_strand_id
1 'polypeptide(L)'
;MTNELKPYEKIKEYTVNGKPYDEGLEDLYLYLQATASIDYTIYVDIETGDIDAMPSCDFGNAYYNINKAIFNWKVNGGEPWLGEVYTYDELEDYACEEDVKELRKEFEEEHKEELDEYEDIEDFYNDFANDYKEFLFYAENEDIDKGVDEFARESLDSWKEDFENAYCKLLEDYELREELEDY
;
A
#
# COMPACT_ATOMS: atom_id res chain seq x y z
N MET A 1 -8.98 19.18 -22.38
CA MET A 1 -9.34 20.60 -22.09
C MET A 1 -8.01 21.33 -22.04
N THR A 2 -7.70 22.23 -21.11
CA THR A 2 -6.27 22.46 -20.80
C THR A 2 -5.75 21.19 -20.11
N ASN A 3 -4.57 20.72 -20.53
CA ASN A 3 -3.93 19.53 -19.99
C ASN A 3 -2.99 19.98 -18.86
N GLU A 4 -3.56 20.50 -17.79
CA GLU A 4 -2.83 21.15 -16.69
C GLU A 4 -3.25 20.52 -15.35
N LEU A 5 -2.31 20.44 -14.41
CA LEU A 5 -2.62 20.09 -13.03
C LEU A 5 -3.48 21.18 -12.38
N LYS A 6 -4.52 20.78 -11.64
CA LYS A 6 -5.30 21.70 -10.81
C LYS A 6 -4.43 22.30 -9.71
N PRO A 7 -4.59 23.58 -9.36
CA PRO A 7 -3.89 24.15 -8.20
C PRO A 7 -4.36 23.48 -6.91
N TYR A 8 -3.55 23.57 -5.86
CA TYR A 8 -3.74 22.85 -4.60
C TYR A 8 -5.13 23.06 -3.98
N GLU A 9 -5.68 24.28 -4.01
CA GLU A 9 -7.00 24.61 -3.46
C GLU A 9 -8.16 23.90 -4.19
N LYS A 10 -7.88 23.27 -5.33
CA LYS A 10 -8.81 22.52 -6.18
C LYS A 10 -8.49 21.02 -6.24
N ILE A 11 -7.58 20.51 -5.41
CA ILE A 11 -7.22 19.08 -5.40
C ILE A 11 -8.46 18.19 -5.15
N LYS A 12 -9.37 18.61 -4.26
CA LYS A 12 -10.64 17.92 -4.00
C LYS A 12 -11.67 17.97 -5.14
N GLU A 13 -11.37 18.65 -6.26
CA GLU A 13 -12.17 18.57 -7.49
C GLU A 13 -11.79 17.35 -8.37
N TYR A 14 -10.72 16.60 -8.06
CA TYR A 14 -10.44 15.32 -8.72
C TYR A 14 -11.37 14.21 -8.19
N THR A 15 -11.56 13.17 -9.00
CA THR A 15 -12.00 11.86 -8.50
C THR A 15 -10.79 10.99 -8.19
N VAL A 16 -11.01 9.87 -7.49
CA VAL A 16 -9.99 8.83 -7.27
C VAL A 16 -10.66 7.50 -7.63
N ASN A 17 -10.15 6.79 -8.64
CA ASN A 17 -10.78 5.60 -9.24
C ASN A 17 -12.30 5.81 -9.50
N GLY A 18 -12.66 6.98 -10.04
CA GLY A 18 -14.04 7.39 -10.32
C GLY A 18 -14.92 7.75 -9.12
N LYS A 19 -14.40 7.69 -7.88
CA LYS A 19 -15.10 8.08 -6.64
C LYS A 19 -14.78 9.53 -6.21
N PRO A 20 -15.60 10.16 -5.34
CA PRO A 20 -15.26 11.47 -4.75
C PRO A 20 -13.94 11.41 -3.99
N TYR A 21 -13.10 12.45 -4.13
CA TYR A 21 -11.73 12.54 -3.60
C TYR A 21 -11.53 11.94 -2.20
N ASP A 22 -12.30 12.38 -1.19
CA ASP A 22 -12.11 11.98 0.20
C ASP A 22 -12.43 10.50 0.47
N GLU A 23 -13.42 9.93 -0.23
CA GLU A 23 -13.80 8.51 -0.17
C GLU A 23 -12.80 7.65 -0.95
N GLY A 24 -12.52 8.04 -2.20
CA GLY A 24 -11.66 7.26 -3.07
C GLY A 24 -10.18 7.25 -2.64
N LEU A 25 -9.69 8.27 -1.94
CA LEU A 25 -8.37 8.21 -1.29
C LEU A 25 -8.33 7.21 -0.13
N GLU A 26 -9.42 7.05 0.62
CA GLU A 26 -9.51 6.04 1.69
C GLU A 26 -9.55 4.64 1.09
N ASP A 27 -10.40 4.40 0.08
CA ASP A 27 -10.46 3.11 -0.62
C ASP A 27 -9.12 2.77 -1.29
N LEU A 28 -8.47 3.76 -1.92
CA LEU A 28 -7.17 3.58 -2.57
C LEU A 28 -6.10 3.22 -1.53
N TYR A 29 -6.05 3.92 -0.40
CA TYR A 29 -5.14 3.61 0.69
C TYR A 29 -5.36 2.18 1.22
N LEU A 30 -6.59 1.81 1.56
CA LEU A 30 -6.92 0.47 2.08
C LEU A 30 -6.60 -0.64 1.05
N TYR A 31 -6.89 -0.41 -0.24
CA TYR A 31 -6.48 -1.30 -1.32
C TYR A 31 -4.95 -1.46 -1.37
N LEU A 32 -4.20 -0.36 -1.31
CA LEU A 32 -2.74 -0.36 -1.35
C LEU A 32 -2.12 -1.03 -0.12
N GLN A 33 -2.78 -0.99 1.04
CA GLN A 33 -2.39 -1.76 2.23
C GLN A 33 -2.67 -3.27 2.03
N ALA A 34 -3.79 -3.64 1.42
CA ALA A 34 -4.16 -5.05 1.21
C ALA A 34 -3.36 -5.75 0.09
N THR A 35 -2.89 -5.03 -0.94
CA THR A 35 -2.10 -5.59 -2.06
C THR A 35 -0.60 -5.42 -1.87
N ALA A 36 -0.16 -5.61 -0.64
CA ALA A 36 1.10 -5.15 -0.09
C ALA A 36 2.33 -5.59 -0.92
N SER A 37 2.39 -6.83 -1.42
CA SER A 37 3.54 -7.44 -2.11
C SER A 37 3.94 -6.85 -3.48
N ILE A 38 3.40 -5.68 -3.84
CA ILE A 38 3.59 -5.00 -5.11
C ILE A 38 3.82 -3.51 -4.84
N ASP A 39 5.00 -2.97 -5.22
CA ASP A 39 5.22 -1.51 -5.29
C ASP A 39 4.15 -0.84 -6.18
N TYR A 40 3.57 0.31 -5.81
CA TYR A 40 2.59 1.04 -6.66
C TYR A 40 3.05 2.47 -7.00
N THR A 41 2.76 2.90 -8.22
CA THR A 41 2.94 4.30 -8.65
C THR A 41 1.57 4.96 -8.74
N ILE A 42 1.35 6.04 -7.97
CA ILE A 42 0.15 6.88 -8.08
C ILE A 42 0.34 7.93 -9.17
N TYR A 43 -0.73 8.23 -9.90
CA TYR A 43 -0.76 9.25 -10.94
C TYR A 43 -2.09 10.02 -10.95
N VAL A 44 -2.05 11.28 -11.39
CA VAL A 44 -3.26 12.00 -11.84
C VAL A 44 -3.36 11.82 -13.35
N ASP A 45 -4.51 11.38 -13.84
CA ASP A 45 -4.91 11.58 -15.23
C ASP A 45 -5.50 12.99 -15.38
N ILE A 46 -4.76 13.87 -16.06
CA ILE A 46 -5.11 15.27 -16.26
C ILE A 46 -6.14 15.47 -17.38
N GLU A 47 -6.44 14.45 -18.19
CA GLU A 47 -7.53 14.50 -19.17
C GLU A 47 -8.88 14.16 -18.54
N THR A 48 -8.94 13.10 -17.72
CA THR A 48 -10.18 12.68 -17.03
C THR A 48 -10.41 13.43 -15.73
N GLY A 49 -9.34 13.89 -15.06
CA GLY A 49 -9.40 14.43 -13.71
C GLY A 49 -9.56 13.36 -12.63
N ASP A 50 -8.97 12.18 -12.84
CA ASP A 50 -9.03 11.02 -11.93
C ASP A 50 -7.62 10.67 -11.39
N ILE A 51 -7.54 10.30 -10.13
CA ILE A 51 -6.33 9.79 -9.46
C ILE A 51 -6.44 8.27 -9.39
N ASP A 52 -5.36 7.57 -9.74
CA ASP A 52 -5.32 6.11 -9.77
C ASP A 52 -3.90 5.58 -9.47
N ALA A 53 -3.79 4.29 -9.19
CA ALA A 53 -2.53 3.61 -8.92
C ALA A 53 -2.36 2.38 -9.81
N MET A 54 -1.13 2.11 -10.23
CA MET A 54 -0.79 0.87 -10.93
C MET A 54 0.50 0.26 -10.39
N PRO A 55 0.66 -1.07 -10.46
CA PRO A 55 1.90 -1.75 -10.13
C PRO A 55 3.09 -1.06 -10.78
N SER A 56 4.15 -0.84 -10.01
CA SER A 56 5.29 -0.03 -10.42
C SER A 56 6.07 -0.72 -11.52
N CYS A 57 5.81 -0.30 -12.74
CA CYS A 57 6.75 -0.44 -13.83
C CYS A 57 7.73 0.75 -13.80
N ASP A 58 8.89 0.60 -14.46
CA ASP A 58 9.92 1.62 -14.51
C ASP A 58 9.49 2.79 -15.42
N PHE A 59 8.64 3.67 -14.88
CA PHE A 59 8.33 4.97 -15.47
C PHE A 59 9.58 5.86 -15.36
N GLY A 60 10.47 5.76 -16.35
CA GLY A 60 11.57 6.72 -16.48
C GLY A 60 11.07 8.18 -16.60
N ASN A 61 12.00 9.13 -16.74
CA ASN A 61 11.80 10.60 -16.70
C ASN A 61 10.72 11.25 -17.64
N ALA A 62 9.85 10.49 -18.30
CA ALA A 62 9.19 10.82 -19.56
C ALA A 62 7.66 11.03 -19.52
N TYR A 63 6.98 10.86 -18.38
CA TYR A 63 5.50 10.85 -18.32
C TYR A 63 4.86 12.12 -17.73
N TYR A 64 5.25 13.28 -18.27
CA TYR A 64 4.41 14.50 -18.24
C TYR A 64 3.61 14.69 -19.54
N ASN A 65 3.82 13.82 -20.54
CA ASN A 65 3.43 14.04 -21.94
C ASN A 65 2.36 13.09 -22.50
N ILE A 66 1.74 12.25 -21.66
CA ILE A 66 0.66 11.33 -22.08
C ILE A 66 -0.50 11.42 -21.09
N ASN A 67 -1.17 12.58 -21.09
CA ASN A 67 -2.40 12.90 -20.33
C ASN A 67 -2.39 12.51 -18.84
N LYS A 68 -1.21 12.31 -18.28
CA LYS A 68 -0.98 11.89 -16.90
C LYS A 68 0.18 12.69 -16.34
N ALA A 69 0.07 13.06 -15.07
CA ALA A 69 1.15 13.54 -14.25
C ALA A 69 1.47 12.47 -13.22
N ILE A 70 2.68 11.91 -13.30
CA ILE A 70 3.15 10.90 -12.37
C ILE A 70 3.64 11.61 -11.11
N PHE A 71 3.06 11.30 -9.96
CA PHE A 71 3.80 11.54 -8.72
C PHE A 71 4.92 10.52 -8.72
N ASN A 72 6.17 10.97 -8.60
CA ASN A 72 7.22 10.08 -8.08
C ASN A 72 7.07 9.87 -6.56
N TRP A 73 5.83 9.98 -6.07
CA TRP A 73 5.34 9.09 -5.05
C TRP A 73 5.17 7.73 -5.72
N LYS A 74 6.28 6.97 -5.69
CA LYS A 74 6.12 5.60 -5.22
C LYS A 74 5.27 5.71 -3.96
N VAL A 75 4.05 5.19 -4.05
CA VAL A 75 3.60 4.44 -2.90
C VAL A 75 4.66 3.37 -2.79
N ASN A 76 5.34 3.33 -1.64
CA ASN A 76 5.70 2.02 -1.14
C ASN A 76 4.33 1.37 -0.86
N GLY A 77 3.73 0.80 -1.92
CA GLY A 77 2.43 0.14 -1.88
C GLY A 77 2.58 -0.96 -0.86
N GLY A 78 1.73 -0.96 0.15
CA GLY A 78 2.08 -0.93 1.57
C GLY A 78 3.14 -1.93 2.04
N GLU A 79 4.38 -1.82 1.56
CA GLU A 79 5.44 -2.76 1.86
C GLU A 79 6.84 -2.11 1.90
N PRO A 80 7.78 -2.74 2.61
CA PRO A 80 7.61 -4.04 3.26
C PRO A 80 6.77 -3.96 4.54
N TRP A 81 6.45 -2.73 4.97
CA TRP A 81 5.92 -2.38 6.26
C TRP A 81 4.56 -2.96 6.69
N LEU A 82 3.63 -3.47 5.87
CA LEU A 82 2.48 -4.16 6.49
C LEU A 82 2.92 -5.52 7.06
N GLY A 83 3.59 -6.35 6.27
CA GLY A 83 4.26 -7.55 6.76
C GLY A 83 5.53 -7.29 7.61
N GLU A 84 6.17 -6.12 7.57
CA GLU A 84 7.39 -5.84 8.36
C GLU A 84 7.17 -4.92 9.57
N VAL A 85 5.99 -4.31 9.74
CA VAL A 85 5.58 -3.74 11.04
C VAL A 85 5.24 -4.87 12.00
N TYR A 86 4.53 -5.89 11.52
CA TYR A 86 4.08 -7.02 12.32
C TYR A 86 5.08 -8.18 12.28
N THR A 87 5.55 -8.61 13.45
CA THR A 87 5.96 -10.01 13.60
C THR A 87 4.73 -10.92 13.51
N TYR A 88 4.94 -12.22 13.30
CA TYR A 88 3.82 -13.17 13.39
C TYR A 88 3.20 -13.16 14.80
N ASP A 89 3.98 -12.90 15.87
CA ASP A 89 3.45 -12.77 17.24
C ASP A 89 2.47 -11.58 17.36
N GLU A 90 2.75 -10.46 16.71
CA GLU A 90 1.86 -9.27 16.73
C GLU A 90 0.56 -9.47 15.94
N LEU A 91 0.54 -10.41 14.98
CA LEU A 91 -0.70 -10.87 14.34
C LEU A 91 -1.47 -11.84 15.24
N GLU A 92 -0.77 -12.77 15.90
CA GLU A 92 -1.38 -13.71 16.86
C GLU A 92 -2.02 -12.99 18.06
N ASP A 93 -1.48 -11.85 18.49
CA ASP A 93 -2.04 -11.00 19.56
C ASP A 93 -3.46 -10.46 19.25
N TYR A 94 -3.91 -10.49 17.99
CA TYR A 94 -5.31 -10.19 17.62
C TYR A 94 -6.25 -11.38 17.84
N ALA A 95 -5.76 -12.61 17.61
CA ALA A 95 -6.54 -13.84 17.65
C ALA A 95 -6.65 -14.40 19.08
N CYS A 96 -7.55 -15.36 19.31
CA CYS A 96 -7.63 -16.03 20.61
C CYS A 96 -6.65 -17.22 20.71
N GLU A 97 -6.27 -17.61 21.93
CA GLU A 97 -5.29 -18.68 22.21
C GLU A 97 -5.64 -20.03 21.54
N GLU A 98 -6.93 -20.30 21.29
CA GLU A 98 -7.35 -21.53 20.58
C GLU A 98 -7.22 -21.39 19.06
N ASP A 99 -7.57 -20.24 18.48
CA ASP A 99 -7.42 -19.99 17.03
C ASP A 99 -5.94 -20.02 16.63
N VAL A 100 -5.07 -19.40 17.44
CA VAL A 100 -3.61 -19.45 17.25
C VAL A 100 -3.08 -20.88 17.23
N LYS A 101 -3.61 -21.78 18.07
CA LYS A 101 -3.23 -23.21 18.06
C LYS A 101 -3.71 -23.94 16.82
N GLU A 102 -4.87 -23.57 16.27
CA GLU A 102 -5.37 -24.16 15.04
C GLU A 102 -4.53 -23.67 13.84
N LEU A 103 -4.28 -22.36 13.75
CA LEU A 103 -3.43 -21.73 12.72
C LEU A 103 -2.00 -22.29 12.70
N ARG A 104 -1.31 -22.32 13.84
CA ARG A 104 0.03 -22.92 13.99
C ARG A 104 0.05 -24.37 13.53
N LYS A 105 -0.95 -25.15 13.93
CA LYS A 105 -1.06 -26.56 13.57
C LYS A 105 -1.32 -26.78 12.07
N GLU A 106 -2.08 -25.90 11.42
CA GLU A 106 -2.28 -25.96 9.97
C GLU A 106 -0.98 -25.66 9.23
N PHE A 107 -0.25 -24.60 9.61
CA PHE A 107 1.06 -24.27 9.04
C PHE A 107 2.10 -25.40 9.26
N GLU A 108 2.18 -25.98 10.47
CA GLU A 108 3.02 -27.13 10.79
C GLU A 108 2.64 -28.42 10.01
N GLU A 109 1.37 -28.58 9.62
CA GLU A 109 0.93 -29.70 8.78
C GLU A 109 1.27 -29.49 7.30
N GLU A 110 1.32 -28.24 6.81
CA GLU A 110 1.75 -27.90 5.44
C GLU A 110 3.28 -27.99 5.25
N HIS A 111 4.06 -27.49 6.21
CA HIS A 111 5.55 -27.47 6.19
C HIS A 111 6.19 -28.65 6.93
N LYS A 112 5.50 -29.79 6.94
CA LYS A 112 5.86 -30.92 7.81
C LYS A 112 7.19 -31.59 7.48
N GLU A 113 7.56 -31.67 6.19
CA GLU A 113 8.82 -32.32 5.80
C GLU A 113 10.03 -31.46 6.19
N GLU A 114 9.88 -30.13 6.15
CA GLU A 114 10.85 -29.16 6.64
C GLU A 114 10.91 -29.13 8.17
N LEU A 115 9.76 -29.15 8.85
CA LEU A 115 9.67 -29.17 10.32
C LEU A 115 10.37 -30.40 10.94
N ASP A 116 10.30 -31.57 10.30
CA ASP A 116 11.01 -32.79 10.72
C ASP A 116 12.56 -32.63 10.67
N GLU A 117 13.11 -31.57 10.06
CA GLU A 117 14.55 -31.24 10.06
C GLU A 117 15.01 -30.43 11.30
N TYR A 118 14.09 -29.83 12.07
CA TYR A 118 14.41 -28.98 13.22
C TYR A 118 14.37 -29.74 14.55
N GLU A 119 15.33 -29.47 15.45
CA GLU A 119 15.33 -30.01 16.82
C GLU A 119 14.52 -29.13 17.81
N ASP A 120 14.29 -27.86 17.47
CA ASP A 120 13.51 -26.89 18.24
C ASP A 120 12.44 -26.23 17.36
N ILE A 121 11.24 -26.06 17.91
CA ILE A 121 10.12 -25.41 17.23
C ILE A 121 10.32 -23.90 17.12
N GLU A 122 11.03 -23.28 18.08
CA GLU A 122 11.35 -21.84 18.00
C GLU A 122 12.30 -21.56 16.82
N ASP A 123 13.28 -22.43 16.55
CA ASP A 123 14.18 -22.28 15.39
C ASP A 123 13.41 -22.39 14.06
N PHE A 124 12.42 -23.30 13.97
CA PHE A 124 11.55 -23.43 12.80
C PHE A 124 10.74 -22.14 12.53
N TYR A 125 10.03 -21.61 13.54
CA TYR A 125 9.25 -20.37 13.37
C TYR A 125 10.14 -19.15 13.11
N ASN A 126 11.40 -19.13 13.56
CA ASN A 126 12.35 -18.07 13.22
C ASN A 126 12.81 -18.13 11.76
N ASP A 127 13.17 -19.31 11.25
CA ASP A 127 13.61 -19.47 9.86
C ASP A 127 12.46 -19.33 8.84
N PHE A 128 11.22 -19.68 9.24
CA PHE A 128 9.99 -19.54 8.44
C PHE A 128 9.14 -18.30 8.82
N ALA A 129 9.69 -17.33 9.56
CA ALA A 129 8.91 -16.22 10.14
C ALA A 129 8.12 -15.39 9.11
N ASN A 130 8.64 -15.23 7.89
CA ASN A 130 7.95 -14.53 6.81
C ASN A 130 6.85 -15.37 6.17
N ASP A 131 7.10 -16.66 5.96
CA ASP A 131 6.17 -17.60 5.33
C ASP A 131 4.96 -17.86 6.26
N TYR A 132 5.20 -18.01 7.57
CA TYR A 132 4.13 -18.15 8.56
C TYR A 132 3.28 -16.88 8.69
N LYS A 133 3.92 -15.71 8.63
CA LYS A 133 3.22 -14.43 8.61
C LYS A 133 2.38 -14.25 7.34
N GLU A 134 2.90 -14.63 6.16
CA GLU A 134 2.14 -14.62 4.92
C GLU A 134 0.92 -15.57 5.01
N PHE A 135 1.10 -16.76 5.59
CA PHE A 135 -0.01 -17.67 5.91
C PHE A 135 -1.08 -17.02 6.81
N LEU A 136 -0.70 -16.31 7.89
CA LEU A 136 -1.64 -15.63 8.78
C LEU A 136 -2.49 -14.56 8.07
N PHE A 137 -1.92 -13.82 7.12
CA PHE A 137 -2.68 -12.84 6.30
C PHE A 137 -3.67 -13.48 5.32
N TYR A 138 -3.49 -14.76 4.96
CA TYR A 138 -4.39 -15.48 4.04
C TYR A 138 -5.32 -16.49 4.74
N ALA A 139 -5.26 -16.61 6.06
CA ALA A 139 -6.04 -17.57 6.83
C ALA A 139 -7.54 -17.22 7.00
N GLU A 140 -8.00 -16.08 6.48
CA GLU A 140 -9.39 -15.56 6.60
C GLU A 140 -9.89 -15.48 8.07
N ASN A 141 -8.99 -15.15 9.02
CA ASN A 141 -9.33 -15.02 10.44
C ASN A 141 -9.94 -13.63 10.73
N GLU A 142 -11.22 -13.59 11.13
CA GLU A 142 -11.99 -12.35 11.31
C GLU A 142 -11.36 -11.36 12.31
N ASP A 143 -10.71 -11.84 13.38
CA ASP A 143 -10.09 -10.96 14.39
C ASP A 143 -8.75 -10.39 13.90
N ILE A 144 -7.93 -11.16 13.18
CA ILE A 144 -6.69 -10.69 12.53
C ILE A 144 -7.03 -9.67 11.42
N ASP A 145 -7.92 -10.03 10.50
CA ASP A 145 -8.37 -9.16 9.39
C ASP A 145 -8.86 -7.80 9.91
N LYS A 146 -9.63 -7.84 11.01
CA LYS A 146 -10.17 -6.64 11.66
C LYS A 146 -9.10 -5.84 12.39
N GLY A 147 -8.14 -6.49 13.06
CA GLY A 147 -7.01 -5.83 13.70
C GLY A 147 -6.16 -5.04 12.69
N VAL A 148 -5.92 -5.65 11.53
CA VAL A 148 -5.19 -5.05 10.41
C VAL A 148 -5.96 -3.87 9.77
N ASP A 149 -7.27 -3.99 9.52
CA ASP A 149 -8.10 -2.88 9.01
C ASP A 149 -8.20 -1.72 10.01
N GLU A 150 -8.32 -2.00 11.32
CA GLU A 150 -8.31 -0.97 12.36
C GLU A 150 -6.96 -0.20 12.38
N PHE A 151 -5.83 -0.89 12.35
CA PHE A 151 -4.49 -0.26 12.31
C PHE A 151 -4.26 0.57 11.04
N ALA A 152 -4.68 0.05 9.87
CA ALA A 152 -4.61 0.79 8.62
C ALA A 152 -5.42 2.10 8.72
N ARG A 153 -6.67 2.03 9.21
CA ARG A 153 -7.53 3.23 9.40
C ARG A 153 -6.92 4.25 10.35
N GLU A 154 -6.25 3.84 11.43
CA GLU A 154 -5.57 4.78 12.35
C GLU A 154 -4.43 5.55 11.66
N SER A 155 -3.81 4.96 10.64
CA SER A 155 -2.70 5.57 9.88
C SER A 155 -3.14 6.45 8.70
N LEU A 156 -4.43 6.43 8.34
CA LEU A 156 -4.99 7.06 7.14
C LEU A 156 -4.74 8.58 7.06
N ASP A 157 -4.90 9.31 8.16
CA ASP A 157 -4.76 10.78 8.17
C ASP A 157 -3.32 11.21 7.86
N SER A 158 -2.33 10.47 8.37
CA SER A 158 -0.91 10.74 8.09
C SER A 158 -0.56 10.43 6.63
N TRP A 159 -1.09 9.33 6.08
CA TRP A 159 -0.92 8.99 4.67
C TRP A 159 -1.55 10.04 3.73
N LYS A 160 -2.72 10.58 4.08
CA LYS A 160 -3.36 11.68 3.34
C LYS A 160 -2.52 12.97 3.38
N GLU A 161 -1.91 13.32 4.52
CA GLU A 161 -0.98 14.45 4.61
C GLU A 161 0.26 14.25 3.73
N ASP A 162 0.83 13.04 3.70
CA ASP A 162 1.97 12.71 2.83
C ASP A 162 1.61 12.78 1.33
N PHE A 163 0.39 12.37 0.94
CA PHE A 163 -0.09 12.56 -0.45
C PHE A 163 -0.16 14.04 -0.83
N GLU A 164 -0.80 14.87 0.00
CA GLU A 164 -0.99 16.29 -0.27
C GLU A 164 0.38 17.03 -0.30
N ASN A 165 1.34 16.61 0.52
CA ASN A 165 2.74 17.06 0.47
C ASN A 165 3.48 16.62 -0.81
N ALA A 166 3.23 15.41 -1.31
CA ALA A 166 3.75 14.96 -2.61
C ALA A 166 3.11 15.74 -3.77
N TYR A 167 1.83 16.11 -3.66
CA TYR A 167 1.13 16.92 -4.65
C TYR A 167 1.67 18.33 -4.77
N CYS A 168 1.94 19.01 -3.64
CA CYS A 168 2.57 20.33 -3.67
C CYS A 168 3.90 20.33 -4.42
N LYS A 169 4.76 19.33 -4.19
CA LYS A 169 6.04 19.18 -4.90
C LYS A 169 5.86 18.92 -6.40
N LEU A 170 4.85 18.13 -6.78
CA LEU A 170 4.54 17.87 -8.19
C LEU A 170 4.11 19.16 -8.92
N LEU A 171 3.36 20.05 -8.26
CA LEU A 171 3.05 21.38 -8.81
C LEU A 171 4.30 22.23 -9.02
N GLU A 172 5.17 22.32 -8.02
CA GLU A 172 6.43 23.10 -8.11
C GLU A 172 7.34 22.59 -9.25
N ASP A 173 7.49 21.28 -9.39
CA ASP A 173 8.25 20.65 -10.48
C ASP A 173 7.61 20.84 -11.87
N TYR A 174 6.27 20.96 -11.92
CA TYR A 174 5.52 21.18 -13.15
C TYR A 174 5.65 22.65 -13.64
N GLU A 175 5.45 23.62 -12.74
CA GLU A 175 5.64 25.06 -13.04
C GLU A 175 7.08 25.33 -13.54
N LEU A 176 8.09 24.74 -12.88
CA LEU A 176 9.50 24.89 -13.28
C LEU A 176 9.78 24.31 -14.69
N ARG A 177 9.04 23.30 -15.14
CA ARG A 177 9.19 22.74 -16.49
C ARG A 177 8.57 23.64 -17.55
N GLU A 178 7.37 24.18 -17.32
CA GLU A 178 6.74 25.13 -18.25
C GLU A 178 7.63 26.38 -18.44
N GLU A 179 8.21 26.91 -17.36
CA GLU A 179 9.18 28.01 -17.45
C GLU A 179 10.43 27.67 -18.30
N LEU A 180 10.84 26.40 -18.39
CA LEU A 180 12.02 25.95 -19.15
C LEU A 180 11.73 25.61 -20.61
N GLU A 181 10.49 25.27 -20.97
CA GLU A 181 10.10 24.99 -22.37
C GLU A 181 9.85 26.26 -23.19
N ASP A 182 9.65 27.41 -22.53
CA ASP A 182 9.42 28.73 -23.14
C ASP A 182 10.72 29.50 -23.56
N TYR A 183 11.91 28.90 -23.42
CA TYR A 183 13.24 29.51 -23.72
C TYR A 183 14.01 28.90 -24.92
#